data_AF-A0A534ZCM9-F1
#
_entry.id   AF-A0A534ZCM9-F1
#
_cell.length_a   1.000
_cell.length_b   1.000
_cell.length_c   1.000
_cell.angle_alpha   90.00
_cell.angle_beta   90.00
_cell.angle_gamma   90.00
#
_symmetry.space_group_name_H-M   'P 1'
#
loop_
_entity.id
_entity.type
_entity.pdbx_description
1 polymer ?
#
loop_
_entity_poly.entity_id
_entity_poly.type
_entity_poly.pdbx_seq_one_letter_code
_entity_poly.pdbx_strand_id
1 'polypeptide(L)'
;TMGLALPALIEAGTEAQKKDVLGAIAQGSARATLAFTEGSGRWDAESVQLAARQSGDGWRLDGVKAFVADADVADYIVVVARTRSEGEDGITLFLVKGKPKGMSIEPLNALDMTRRWHQVRFDNVELGADSVMGSPHDAWPRAQRALEWATAALCAEMVGGSQKVLEASTEYAKSRQQFGKPIGIYQAVSHRLADMLVLSESGRSATYYAAWTVDADAADRSLASSIAKAYVSDAYRKIAGDGIQVHGGIGFTWEHDLHLYLKRAKASEVTLGDATYHRELVAQALDL
;
A
#
# COMPACT_ATOMS: atom_id res chain seq x y z
N THR A 1 1.73 -1.33 7.43
CA THR A 1 2.45 -0.06 7.65
C THR A 1 3.95 -0.20 7.54
N MET A 2 4.53 -1.23 8.16
CA MET A 2 5.96 -1.52 8.06
C MET A 2 6.46 -1.64 6.61
N GLY A 3 5.75 -2.37 5.75
CA GLY A 3 6.09 -2.47 4.32
C GLY A 3 6.01 -1.16 3.52
N LEU A 4 5.50 -0.07 4.10
CA LEU A 4 5.47 1.27 3.48
C LEU A 4 6.65 2.13 3.97
N ALA A 5 6.92 2.12 5.28
CA ALA A 5 7.93 2.99 5.89
C ALA A 5 9.35 2.42 5.82
N LEU A 6 9.51 1.10 5.91
CA LEU A 6 10.83 0.45 5.89
C LEU A 6 11.56 0.70 4.58
N PRO A 7 10.94 0.51 3.39
CA PRO A 7 11.62 0.82 2.14
C PRO A 7 12.08 2.27 2.09
N ALA A 8 11.26 3.23 2.51
CA ALA A 8 11.65 4.65 2.52
C ALA A 8 12.83 4.92 3.49
N LEU A 9 12.87 4.27 4.66
CA LEU A 9 14.00 4.34 5.59
C LEU A 9 15.27 3.71 5.03
N ILE A 10 15.17 2.58 4.33
CA ILE A 10 16.32 1.90 3.71
C ILE A 10 16.87 2.76 2.56
N GLU A 11 15.99 3.28 1.71
CA GLU A 11 16.37 4.03 0.51
C GLU A 11 16.86 5.44 0.84
N ALA A 12 16.24 6.15 1.79
CA ALA A 12 16.53 7.56 2.04
C ALA A 12 17.03 7.89 3.46
N GLY A 13 16.94 6.98 4.42
CA GLY A 13 17.41 7.25 5.77
C GLY A 13 18.92 7.51 5.83
N THR A 14 19.35 8.41 6.72
CA THR A 14 20.76 8.53 7.08
C THR A 14 21.22 7.29 7.85
N GLU A 15 22.53 7.03 7.90
CA GLU A 15 23.05 5.88 8.66
C GLU A 15 22.67 5.92 10.15
N ALA A 16 22.59 7.12 10.74
CA ALA A 16 22.12 7.30 12.11
C ALA A 16 20.63 6.94 12.26
N GLN A 17 19.78 7.43 11.35
CA GLN A 17 18.34 7.12 11.34
C GLN A 17 18.10 5.64 11.11
N LYS A 18 18.79 5.01 10.14
CA LYS A 18 18.69 3.57 9.88
C LYS A 18 19.05 2.75 11.10
N LYS A 19 20.19 3.04 11.74
CA LYS A 19 20.66 2.30 12.92
C LYS A 19 19.67 2.39 14.08
N ASP A 20 19.15 3.57 14.38
CA ASP A 20 18.20 3.78 15.48
C ASP A 20 16.84 3.14 15.15
N VAL A 21 16.23 3.56 14.03
CA VAL A 21 14.85 3.21 13.71
C VAL A 21 14.71 1.76 13.27
N LEU A 22 15.55 1.27 12.35
CA LEU A 22 15.46 -0.13 11.89
C LEU A 22 15.82 -1.11 13.01
N GLY A 23 16.74 -0.73 13.90
CA GLY A 23 17.08 -1.51 15.09
C GLY A 23 15.89 -1.65 16.04
N ALA A 24 15.23 -0.55 16.39
CA ALA A 24 14.04 -0.56 17.24
C ALA A 24 12.86 -1.33 16.62
N ILE A 25 12.68 -1.17 15.31
CA ILE A 25 11.68 -1.91 14.53
C ILE A 25 11.94 -3.42 14.56
N ALA A 26 13.18 -3.85 14.30
CA ALA A 26 13.55 -5.27 14.26
C ALA A 26 13.37 -5.95 15.63
N GLN A 27 13.51 -5.18 16.72
CA GLN A 27 13.26 -5.64 18.08
C GLN A 27 11.78 -5.63 18.47
N GLY A 28 10.90 -5.09 17.61
CA GLY A 28 9.47 -4.95 17.88
C GLY A 28 9.12 -3.84 18.89
N SER A 29 10.06 -2.95 19.21
CA SER A 29 9.89 -1.87 20.19
C SER A 29 9.45 -0.55 19.56
N ALA A 30 9.38 -0.46 18.22
CA ALA A 30 8.90 0.71 17.52
C ALA A 30 8.09 0.34 16.26
N ARG A 31 7.18 1.24 15.88
CA ARG A 31 6.36 1.15 14.67
C ARG A 31 6.63 2.36 13.78
N ALA A 32 6.64 2.12 12.48
CA ALA A 32 6.79 3.19 11.50
C ALA A 32 5.67 3.16 10.44
N THR A 33 5.33 4.34 9.92
CA THR A 33 4.39 4.49 8.81
C THR A 33 4.85 5.56 7.82
N LEU A 34 4.20 5.62 6.66
CA LEU A 34 4.47 6.55 5.58
C LEU A 34 3.27 7.49 5.39
N ALA A 35 3.54 8.79 5.43
CA ALA A 35 2.58 9.85 5.17
C ALA A 35 2.90 10.50 3.80
N PHE A 36 2.35 9.89 2.75
CA PHE A 36 2.57 10.31 1.37
C PHE A 36 1.39 11.12 0.83
N THR A 37 0.20 10.49 0.77
CA THR A 37 -0.94 11.05 0.05
C THR A 37 -1.57 12.22 0.80
N GLU A 38 -2.28 13.04 0.04
CA GLU A 38 -3.00 14.22 0.52
C GLU A 38 -4.47 14.14 0.08
N GLY A 39 -5.20 15.25 0.10
CA GLY A 39 -6.62 15.27 -0.26
C GLY A 39 -6.92 14.73 -1.67
N SER A 40 -5.95 14.76 -2.59
CA SER A 40 -6.07 14.20 -3.95
C SER A 40 -6.01 12.67 -4.00
N GLY A 41 -5.42 12.02 -2.99
CA GLY A 41 -5.22 10.57 -2.94
C GLY A 41 -4.23 10.01 -3.98
N ARG A 42 -3.50 10.85 -4.71
CA ARG A 42 -2.57 10.40 -5.75
C ARG A 42 -1.17 10.10 -5.21
N TRP A 43 -0.40 9.34 -5.99
CA TRP A 43 0.92 8.78 -5.63
C TRP A 43 2.07 9.34 -6.50
N ASP A 44 1.84 10.48 -7.16
CA ASP A 44 2.81 11.20 -8.01
C ASP A 44 3.45 12.38 -7.27
N ALA A 45 4.62 12.85 -7.76
CA ALA A 45 5.36 13.95 -7.15
C ALA A 45 4.53 15.23 -7.15
N GLU A 46 3.82 15.50 -8.24
CA GLU A 46 3.00 16.69 -8.47
C GLU A 46 1.88 16.80 -7.43
N SER A 47 1.39 15.68 -6.92
CA SER A 47 0.32 15.63 -5.92
C SER A 47 0.75 16.03 -4.51
N VAL A 48 2.05 16.03 -4.22
CA VAL A 48 2.58 16.42 -2.90
C VAL A 48 2.55 17.94 -2.78
N GLN A 49 1.77 18.48 -1.84
CA GLN A 49 1.61 19.93 -1.60
C GLN A 49 1.94 20.35 -0.17
N LEU A 50 2.01 19.41 0.79
CA LEU A 50 2.44 19.70 2.16
C LEU A 50 3.78 20.42 2.14
N ALA A 51 3.82 21.64 2.69
CA ALA A 51 4.98 22.51 2.59
C ALA A 51 5.96 22.24 3.73
N ALA A 52 7.24 22.12 3.40
CA ALA A 52 8.34 22.14 4.34
C ALA A 52 9.23 23.35 4.00
N ARG A 53 9.30 24.32 4.93
CA ARG A 53 10.09 25.55 4.75
C ARG A 53 11.25 25.56 5.74
N GLN A 54 12.40 26.08 5.32
CA GLN A 54 13.54 26.22 6.21
C GLN A 54 13.20 27.15 7.39
N SER A 55 13.56 26.74 8.59
CA SER A 55 13.27 27.43 9.85
C SER A 55 14.48 27.28 10.78
N GLY A 56 15.31 28.31 10.87
CA GLY A 56 16.60 28.21 11.57
C GLY A 56 17.53 27.20 10.88
N ASP A 57 18.06 26.27 11.65
CA ASP A 57 18.83 25.11 11.15
C ASP A 57 17.94 23.93 10.71
N GLY A 58 16.65 23.98 11.03
CA GLY A 58 15.69 22.93 10.76
C GLY A 58 14.62 23.30 9.73
N TRP A 59 13.45 22.69 9.90
CA TRP A 59 12.34 22.76 8.97
C TRP A 59 11.01 22.94 9.67
N ARG A 60 10.12 23.71 9.06
CA ARG A 60 8.73 23.85 9.47
C ARG A 60 7.80 23.18 8.47
N LEU A 61 7.04 22.19 8.92
CA LEU A 61 6.02 21.51 8.13
C LEU A 61 4.64 22.13 8.36
N ASP A 62 3.93 22.37 7.27
CA ASP A 62 2.56 22.88 7.29
C ASP A 62 1.72 22.23 6.19
N GLY A 63 0.61 21.61 6.57
CA GLY A 63 -0.31 20.94 5.65
C GLY A 63 -0.97 19.70 6.25
N VAL A 64 -1.56 18.89 5.37
CA VAL A 64 -2.35 17.71 5.76
C VAL A 64 -1.97 16.53 4.90
N LYS A 65 -1.67 15.40 5.55
CA LYS A 65 -1.57 14.09 4.92
C LYS A 65 -2.85 13.31 5.17
N ALA A 66 -3.32 12.62 4.15
CA ALA A 66 -4.52 11.79 4.20
C ALA A 66 -4.14 10.32 4.10
N PHE A 67 -5.05 9.43 4.50
CA PHE A 67 -4.89 7.98 4.35
C PHE A 67 -3.55 7.46 4.88
N VAL A 68 -3.11 7.94 6.05
CA VAL A 68 -1.90 7.47 6.73
C VAL A 68 -2.25 6.26 7.60
N ALA A 69 -1.76 5.08 7.21
CA ALA A 69 -2.08 3.85 7.91
C ALA A 69 -1.44 3.82 9.32
N ASP A 70 -2.21 3.40 10.33
CA ASP A 70 -1.80 3.26 11.75
C ASP A 70 -1.01 4.44 12.35
N ALA A 71 -1.25 5.67 11.88
CA ALA A 71 -0.52 6.85 12.35
C ALA A 71 -0.66 7.10 13.86
N ASP A 72 -1.81 6.76 14.44
CA ASP A 72 -2.11 6.93 15.87
C ASP A 72 -1.15 6.19 16.79
N VAL A 73 -0.64 5.04 16.34
CA VAL A 73 0.27 4.15 17.08
C VAL A 73 1.69 4.11 16.49
N ALA A 74 2.00 4.94 15.50
CA ALA A 74 3.34 5.01 14.93
C ALA A 74 4.28 5.82 15.84
N ASP A 75 5.46 5.28 16.12
CA ASP A 75 6.53 5.99 16.82
C ASP A 75 7.33 6.87 15.85
N TYR A 76 7.36 6.48 14.57
CA TYR A 76 8.02 7.19 13.49
C TYR A 76 7.09 7.34 12.28
N ILE A 77 7.04 8.53 11.70
CA ILE A 77 6.31 8.81 10.47
C ILE A 77 7.28 9.37 9.45
N VAL A 78 7.46 8.64 8.35
CA VAL A 78 8.15 9.17 7.17
C VAL A 78 7.16 10.09 6.44
N VAL A 79 7.46 11.38 6.38
CA VAL A 79 6.60 12.39 5.75
C VAL A 79 7.23 12.83 4.44
N VAL A 80 6.47 12.74 3.35
CA VAL A 80 6.87 13.27 2.05
C VAL A 80 6.40 14.71 1.94
N ALA A 81 7.30 15.68 1.78
CA ALA A 81 6.94 17.09 1.77
C ALA A 81 7.62 17.86 0.64
N ARG A 82 6.96 18.94 0.23
CA ARG A 82 7.45 19.86 -0.79
C ARG A 82 8.30 20.94 -0.16
N THR A 83 9.54 21.04 -0.65
CA THR A 83 10.57 21.96 -0.18
C THR A 83 10.99 22.98 -1.24
N ARG A 84 10.62 22.77 -2.51
CA ARG A 84 10.72 23.75 -3.61
C ARG A 84 9.45 23.75 -4.46
N SER A 85 9.26 24.81 -5.23
CA SER A 85 7.99 25.17 -5.88
C SER A 85 7.33 24.04 -6.66
N GLU A 86 8.03 23.35 -7.56
CA GLU A 86 7.43 22.35 -8.45
C GLU A 86 8.43 21.24 -8.79
N GLY A 87 7.92 20.14 -9.36
CA GLY A 87 8.71 19.02 -9.87
C GLY A 87 9.20 18.04 -8.81
N GLU A 88 9.87 17.00 -9.30
CA GLU A 88 10.47 15.90 -8.53
C GLU A 88 11.59 16.40 -7.61
N ASP A 89 12.41 17.34 -8.10
CA ASP A 89 13.47 18.04 -7.34
C ASP A 89 12.92 18.92 -6.21
N GLY A 90 11.60 19.05 -6.10
CA GLY A 90 10.93 19.74 -4.99
C GLY A 90 10.69 18.86 -3.77
N ILE A 91 10.91 17.54 -3.87
CA ILE A 91 10.50 16.58 -2.84
C ILE A 91 11.62 16.29 -1.86
N THR A 92 11.27 16.32 -0.56
CA THR A 92 12.14 15.89 0.53
C THR A 92 11.38 14.95 1.46
N LEU A 93 12.08 13.94 1.98
CA LEU A 93 11.56 13.02 3.00
C LEU A 93 12.02 13.46 4.39
N PHE A 94 11.08 13.45 5.34
CA PHE A 94 11.33 13.79 6.74
C PHE A 94 10.96 12.63 7.64
N LEU A 95 11.82 12.31 8.60
CA LEU A 95 11.52 11.38 9.68
C LEU A 95 10.98 12.16 10.88
N VAL A 96 9.68 12.06 11.11
CA VAL A 96 9.02 12.66 12.27
C VAL A 96 8.94 11.63 13.39
N LYS A 97 9.52 11.94 14.55
CA LYS A 97 9.49 11.10 15.74
C LYS A 97 8.35 11.52 16.69
N GLY A 98 7.51 10.57 17.08
CA GLY A 98 6.39 10.78 17.99
C GLY A 98 5.32 11.73 17.42
N LYS A 99 4.84 12.64 18.27
CA LYS A 99 3.77 13.60 17.95
C LYS A 99 4.24 15.00 18.39
N PRO A 100 5.14 15.66 17.63
CA PRO A 100 5.64 16.98 17.99
C PRO A 100 4.50 18.02 18.10
N LYS A 101 4.78 19.13 18.80
CA LYS A 101 3.81 20.21 18.96
C LYS A 101 3.35 20.72 17.58
N GLY A 102 2.04 20.90 17.42
CA GLY A 102 1.41 21.30 16.15
C GLY A 102 0.97 20.12 15.28
N MET A 103 1.30 18.88 15.65
CA MET A 103 0.85 17.68 14.94
C MET A 103 -0.43 17.11 15.58
N SER A 104 -1.45 16.82 14.76
CA SER A 104 -2.66 16.11 15.19
C SER A 104 -2.99 14.93 14.27
N ILE A 105 -3.63 13.91 14.83
CA ILE A 105 -3.97 12.67 14.12
C ILE A 105 -5.48 12.39 14.26
N GLU A 106 -6.17 12.57 13.15
CA GLU A 106 -7.59 12.32 12.84
C GLU A 106 -7.90 10.85 12.45
N PRO A 107 -8.60 9.95 13.18
CA PRO A 107 -8.98 8.66 12.59
C PRO A 107 -10.02 8.85 11.48
N LEU A 108 -9.90 8.06 10.40
CA LEU A 108 -10.82 8.06 9.26
C LEU A 108 -11.66 6.78 9.26
N ASN A 109 -12.94 6.93 8.93
CA ASN A 109 -13.83 5.80 8.72
C ASN A 109 -13.59 5.19 7.33
N ALA A 110 -13.21 3.92 7.31
CA ALA A 110 -12.91 3.18 6.08
C ALA A 110 -13.82 1.95 5.93
N LEU A 111 -14.01 1.50 4.69
CA LEU A 111 -14.78 0.30 4.35
C LEU A 111 -14.19 -0.96 5.02
N ASP A 112 -12.87 -1.09 4.97
CA ASP A 112 -12.13 -2.16 5.61
C ASP A 112 -11.65 -1.71 6.99
N MET A 113 -12.39 -2.10 8.02
CA MET A 113 -12.09 -1.76 9.42
C MET A 113 -10.87 -2.47 9.98
N THR A 114 -10.29 -3.43 9.25
CA THR A 114 -9.09 -4.15 9.68
C THR A 114 -7.80 -3.42 9.31
N ARG A 115 -7.90 -2.27 8.63
CA ARG A 115 -6.81 -1.31 8.40
C ARG A 115 -7.25 0.05 8.92
N ARG A 116 -6.50 0.60 9.87
CA ARG A 116 -6.81 1.92 10.43
C ARG A 116 -6.14 2.99 9.60
N TRP A 117 -6.94 3.94 9.12
CA TRP A 117 -6.48 5.06 8.31
C TRP A 117 -6.66 6.35 9.08
N HIS A 118 -5.73 7.28 8.89
CA HIS A 118 -5.74 8.55 9.60
C HIS A 118 -5.47 9.71 8.66
N GLN A 119 -6.02 10.86 9.01
CA GLN A 119 -5.55 12.17 8.58
C GLN A 119 -4.50 12.64 9.57
N VAL A 120 -3.37 13.14 9.08
CA VAL A 120 -2.32 13.73 9.91
C VAL A 120 -2.14 15.18 9.51
N ARG A 121 -2.43 16.10 10.43
CA ARG A 121 -2.28 17.54 10.24
C ARG A 121 -0.98 18.00 10.88
N PHE A 122 -0.27 18.85 10.15
CA PHE A 122 0.90 19.58 10.60
C PHE A 122 0.55 21.06 10.57
N ASP A 123 0.41 21.67 11.75
CA ASP A 123 0.23 23.10 11.93
C ASP A 123 1.55 23.70 12.42
N ASN A 124 2.33 24.24 11.50
CA ASN A 124 3.62 24.87 11.77
C ASN A 124 4.56 24.01 12.66
N VAL A 125 4.66 22.72 12.36
CA VAL A 125 5.48 21.76 13.12
C VAL A 125 6.96 22.01 12.85
N GLU A 126 7.70 22.39 13.89
CA GLU A 126 9.16 22.57 13.82
C GLU A 126 9.89 21.23 14.00
N LEU A 127 10.82 20.95 13.10
CA LEU A 127 11.68 19.76 13.09
C LEU A 127 13.15 20.20 13.04
N GLY A 128 14.04 19.44 13.67
CA GLY A 128 15.48 19.66 13.59
C GLY A 128 16.06 19.27 12.22
N ALA A 129 17.29 19.70 11.95
CA ALA A 129 18.03 19.35 10.72
C ALA A 129 18.19 17.83 10.54
N ASP A 130 18.27 17.09 11.65
CA ASP A 130 18.41 15.63 11.73
C ASP A 130 17.15 14.86 11.31
N SER A 131 16.02 15.56 11.12
CA SER A 131 14.79 14.97 10.60
C SER A 131 14.84 14.70 9.09
N VAL A 132 15.71 15.37 8.34
CA VAL A 132 15.83 15.15 6.88
C VAL A 132 16.38 13.75 6.62
N MET A 133 15.71 13.02 5.72
CA MET A 133 16.16 11.70 5.25
C MET A 133 16.97 11.89 3.96
N GLY A 134 18.29 11.72 4.06
CA GLY A 134 19.20 11.88 2.93
C GLY A 134 19.46 13.35 2.62
N SER A 135 19.49 13.70 1.34
CA SER A 135 19.70 15.08 0.89
C SER A 135 18.34 15.75 0.63
N PRO A 136 18.13 17.01 1.08
CA PRO A 136 16.97 17.79 0.66
C PRO A 136 16.90 17.90 -0.87
N HIS A 137 15.68 17.93 -1.41
CA HIS A 137 15.41 18.18 -2.84
C HIS A 137 15.83 17.07 -3.81
N ASP A 138 16.26 15.92 -3.30
CA ASP A 138 16.75 14.77 -4.09
C ASP A 138 16.14 13.45 -3.57
N ALA A 139 14.93 13.53 -3.00
CA ALA A 139 14.32 12.39 -2.34
C ALA A 139 13.39 11.59 -3.27
N TRP A 140 13.00 12.14 -4.42
CA TRP A 140 11.99 11.53 -5.28
C TRP A 140 12.40 10.17 -5.86
N PRO A 141 13.60 9.98 -6.46
CA PRO A 141 14.00 8.67 -6.97
C PRO A 141 14.02 7.58 -5.88
N ARG A 142 14.42 7.96 -4.66
CA ARG A 142 14.41 7.07 -3.48
C ARG A 142 13.00 6.75 -3.01
N ALA A 143 12.10 7.74 -3.04
CA ALA A 143 10.69 7.55 -2.72
C ALA A 143 10.01 6.63 -3.75
N GLN A 144 10.28 6.80 -5.04
CA GLN A 144 9.76 5.92 -6.10
C GLN A 144 10.20 4.47 -5.87
N ARG A 145 11.50 4.23 -5.64
CA ARG A 145 11.99 2.90 -5.32
C ARG A 145 11.38 2.30 -4.06
N ALA A 146 11.17 3.12 -3.03
CA ALA A 146 10.45 2.69 -1.83
C ALA A 146 8.98 2.32 -2.11
N LEU A 147 8.29 3.06 -2.99
CA LEU A 147 6.93 2.76 -3.42
C LEU A 147 6.86 1.48 -4.27
N GLU A 148 7.87 1.18 -5.08
CA GLU A 148 7.97 -0.07 -5.85
C GLU A 148 8.05 -1.28 -4.91
N TRP A 149 8.93 -1.24 -3.90
CA TRP A 149 9.00 -2.24 -2.83
C TRP A 149 7.66 -2.41 -2.10
N ALA A 150 7.06 -1.29 -1.69
CA ALA A 150 5.77 -1.29 -1.01
C ALA A 150 4.64 -1.89 -1.87
N THR A 151 4.68 -1.61 -3.18
CA THR A 151 3.71 -2.10 -4.17
C THR A 151 3.84 -3.59 -4.34
N ALA A 152 5.06 -4.11 -4.53
CA ALA A 152 5.31 -5.55 -4.60
C ALA A 152 4.86 -6.28 -3.32
N ALA A 153 5.13 -5.70 -2.15
CA ALA A 153 4.68 -6.26 -0.87
C ALA A 153 3.13 -6.26 -0.74
N LEU A 154 2.45 -5.21 -1.18
CA LEU A 154 0.99 -5.17 -1.20
C LEU A 154 0.41 -6.21 -2.16
N CYS A 155 1.00 -6.38 -3.34
CA CYS A 155 0.61 -7.43 -4.29
C CYS A 155 0.73 -8.82 -3.66
N ALA A 156 1.80 -9.09 -2.90
CA ALA A 156 1.97 -10.36 -2.20
C ALA A 156 0.85 -10.62 -1.18
N GLU A 157 0.44 -9.61 -0.42
CA GLU A 157 -0.71 -9.72 0.49
C GLU A 157 -2.01 -10.01 -0.29
N MET A 158 -2.24 -9.30 -1.40
CA MET A 158 -3.45 -9.46 -2.22
C MET A 158 -3.53 -10.84 -2.87
N VAL A 159 -2.41 -11.41 -3.30
CA VAL A 159 -2.32 -12.80 -3.77
C VAL A 159 -2.64 -13.78 -2.64
N GLY A 160 -2.11 -13.56 -1.43
CA GLY A 160 -2.45 -14.37 -0.26
C GLY A 160 -3.95 -14.32 0.08
N GLY A 161 -4.55 -13.12 0.02
CA GLY A 161 -5.99 -12.94 0.20
C GLY A 161 -6.82 -13.65 -0.88
N SER A 162 -6.38 -13.58 -2.14
CA SER A 162 -7.00 -14.28 -3.27
C SER A 162 -6.99 -15.80 -3.08
N GLN A 163 -5.83 -16.33 -2.70
CA GLN A 163 -5.65 -17.75 -2.41
C GLN A 163 -6.58 -18.22 -1.29
N LYS A 164 -6.72 -17.45 -0.21
CA LYS A 164 -7.58 -17.82 0.91
C LYS A 164 -9.06 -17.85 0.53
N VAL A 165 -9.51 -16.90 -0.31
CA VAL A 165 -10.87 -16.91 -0.85
C VAL A 165 -11.13 -18.15 -1.71
N LEU A 166 -10.17 -18.50 -2.58
CA LEU A 166 -10.26 -19.71 -3.41
C LEU A 166 -10.35 -20.98 -2.57
N GLU A 167 -9.51 -21.12 -1.55
CA GLU A 167 -9.52 -22.27 -0.64
C GLU A 167 -10.87 -22.42 0.07
N ALA A 168 -11.36 -21.35 0.71
CA ALA A 168 -12.64 -21.35 1.40
C ALA A 168 -13.79 -21.71 0.44
N SER A 169 -13.78 -21.13 -0.77
CA SER A 169 -14.79 -21.39 -1.79
C SER A 169 -14.75 -22.81 -2.33
N THR A 170 -13.56 -23.39 -2.46
CA THR A 170 -13.38 -24.78 -2.88
C THR A 170 -13.88 -25.74 -1.81
N GLU A 171 -13.56 -25.49 -0.54
CA GLU A 171 -14.04 -26.30 0.58
C GLU A 171 -15.57 -26.24 0.72
N TYR A 172 -16.14 -25.03 0.63
CA TYR A 172 -17.58 -24.86 0.64
C TYR A 172 -18.26 -25.57 -0.54
N ALA A 173 -17.69 -25.48 -1.74
CA ALA A 173 -18.26 -26.13 -2.92
C ALA A 173 -18.26 -27.66 -2.84
N LYS A 174 -17.32 -28.26 -2.11
CA LYS A 174 -17.23 -29.71 -1.88
C LYS A 174 -18.27 -30.21 -0.86
N SER A 175 -18.66 -29.38 0.10
CA SER A 175 -19.52 -29.77 1.22
C SER A 175 -20.96 -29.31 1.07
N ARG A 176 -21.21 -28.11 0.54
CA ARG A 176 -22.54 -27.54 0.37
C ARG A 176 -23.33 -28.31 -0.68
N GLN A 177 -24.52 -28.79 -0.31
CA GLN A 177 -25.41 -29.51 -1.22
C GLN A 177 -26.60 -28.67 -1.68
N GLN A 178 -26.91 -28.75 -2.97
CA GLN A 178 -28.15 -28.28 -3.59
C GLN A 178 -28.59 -29.30 -4.65
N PHE A 179 -29.91 -29.44 -4.86
CA PHE A 179 -30.47 -30.43 -5.78
C PHE A 179 -29.90 -31.86 -5.55
N GLY A 180 -29.67 -32.21 -4.27
CA GLY A 180 -29.21 -33.52 -3.84
C GLY A 180 -27.72 -33.84 -4.09
N LYS A 181 -26.90 -32.87 -4.52
CA LYS A 181 -25.46 -33.07 -4.78
C LYS A 181 -24.61 -31.90 -4.29
N PRO A 182 -23.30 -32.10 -4.01
CA PRO A 182 -22.38 -30.99 -3.79
C PRO A 182 -22.36 -30.00 -4.94
N ILE A 183 -22.38 -28.70 -4.63
CA ILE A 183 -22.47 -27.65 -5.66
C ILE A 183 -21.25 -27.62 -6.59
N GLY A 184 -20.09 -28.11 -6.15
CA GLY A 184 -18.87 -28.17 -6.95
C GLY A 184 -18.94 -29.10 -8.17
N ILE A 185 -19.94 -29.97 -8.29
CA ILE A 185 -20.14 -30.81 -9.49
C ILE A 185 -20.70 -29.99 -10.66
N TYR A 186 -21.40 -28.89 -10.39
CA TYR A 186 -21.97 -28.04 -11.43
C TYR A 186 -20.87 -27.19 -12.07
N GLN A 187 -20.78 -27.23 -13.40
CA GLN A 187 -19.75 -26.51 -14.17
C GLN A 187 -19.73 -25.01 -13.90
N ALA A 188 -20.89 -24.40 -13.65
CA ALA A 188 -20.98 -22.98 -13.27
C ALA A 188 -20.22 -22.63 -11.98
N VAL A 189 -20.01 -23.61 -11.08
CA VAL A 189 -19.22 -23.45 -9.86
C VAL A 189 -17.78 -23.94 -10.07
N SER A 190 -17.57 -25.14 -10.63
CA SER A 190 -16.22 -25.69 -10.79
C SER A 190 -15.36 -24.90 -11.76
N HIS A 191 -15.90 -24.44 -12.91
CA HIS A 191 -15.14 -23.62 -13.85
C HIS A 191 -14.80 -22.26 -13.22
N ARG A 192 -15.72 -21.66 -12.45
CA ARG A 192 -15.43 -20.43 -11.71
C ARG A 192 -14.27 -20.60 -10.73
N LEU A 193 -14.25 -21.70 -9.97
CA LEU A 193 -13.14 -22.00 -9.06
C LEU A 193 -11.82 -22.24 -9.82
N ALA A 194 -11.88 -22.88 -10.99
CA ALA A 194 -10.72 -23.04 -11.86
C ALA A 194 -10.20 -21.69 -12.39
N ASP A 195 -11.08 -20.80 -12.83
CA ASP A 195 -10.73 -19.45 -13.27
C ASP A 195 -10.11 -18.63 -12.12
N MET A 196 -10.67 -18.74 -10.91
CA MET A 196 -10.10 -18.11 -9.71
C MET A 196 -8.67 -18.60 -9.43
N LEU A 197 -8.38 -19.90 -9.63
CA LEU A 197 -7.04 -20.45 -9.50
C LEU A 197 -6.08 -19.87 -10.56
N VAL A 198 -6.51 -19.82 -11.82
CA VAL A 198 -5.71 -19.24 -12.92
C VAL A 198 -5.35 -17.79 -12.63
N LEU A 199 -6.33 -16.99 -12.18
CA LEU A 199 -6.11 -15.59 -11.79
C LEU A 199 -5.15 -15.47 -10.62
N SER A 200 -5.31 -16.31 -9.58
CA SER A 200 -4.45 -16.30 -8.38
C SER A 200 -2.99 -16.61 -8.74
N GLU A 201 -2.73 -17.66 -9.53
CA GLU A 201 -1.37 -18.07 -9.89
C GLU A 201 -0.69 -17.12 -10.88
N SER A 202 -1.47 -16.51 -11.78
CA SER A 202 -0.96 -15.44 -12.65
C SER A 202 -0.54 -14.21 -11.84
N GLY A 203 -1.36 -13.82 -10.86
CA GLY A 203 -1.05 -12.72 -9.94
C GLY A 203 0.17 -13.00 -9.07
N ARG A 204 0.30 -14.25 -8.58
CA ARG A 204 1.49 -14.72 -7.85
C ARG A 204 2.76 -14.58 -8.68
N SER A 205 2.71 -15.02 -9.94
CA SER A 205 3.86 -14.95 -10.85
C SER A 205 4.29 -13.51 -11.13
N ALA A 206 3.34 -12.62 -11.44
CA ALA A 206 3.62 -11.21 -11.66
C ALA A 206 4.19 -10.54 -10.39
N THR A 207 3.66 -10.89 -9.21
CA THR A 207 4.14 -10.37 -7.93
C THR A 207 5.58 -10.79 -7.63
N TYR A 208 5.93 -12.06 -7.86
CA TYR A 208 7.29 -12.55 -7.62
C TYR A 208 8.28 -11.91 -8.58
N TYR A 209 7.89 -11.71 -9.84
CA TYR A 209 8.73 -10.98 -10.79
C TYR A 209 8.96 -9.53 -10.34
N ALA A 210 7.91 -8.81 -9.94
CA ALA A 210 8.04 -7.45 -9.40
C ALA A 210 8.93 -7.39 -8.15
N ALA A 211 8.78 -8.32 -7.21
CA ALA A 211 9.64 -8.37 -6.03
C ALA A 211 11.12 -8.60 -6.40
N TRP A 212 11.37 -9.52 -7.35
CA TRP A 212 12.72 -9.81 -7.82
C TRP A 212 13.35 -8.62 -8.55
N THR A 213 12.62 -7.93 -9.43
CA THR A 213 13.16 -6.79 -10.16
C THR A 213 13.53 -5.64 -9.23
N VAL A 214 12.75 -5.39 -8.18
CA VAL A 214 13.05 -4.36 -7.19
C VAL A 214 14.27 -4.74 -6.34
N ASP A 215 14.39 -6.01 -5.93
CA ASP A 215 15.54 -6.52 -5.17
C ASP A 215 16.85 -6.47 -5.97
N ALA A 216 16.80 -6.91 -7.22
CA ALA A 216 17.92 -6.92 -8.14
C ALA A 216 18.25 -5.55 -8.75
N ASP A 217 17.47 -4.51 -8.44
CA ASP A 217 17.53 -3.20 -9.09
C ASP A 217 17.50 -3.27 -10.62
N ALA A 218 16.65 -4.16 -11.15
CA ALA A 218 16.50 -4.32 -12.58
C ALA A 218 15.96 -3.03 -13.22
N ALA A 219 16.33 -2.81 -14.48
CA ALA A 219 15.94 -1.61 -15.23
C ALA A 219 14.42 -1.51 -15.44
N ASP A 220 13.70 -2.63 -15.44
CA ASP A 220 12.25 -2.71 -15.66
C ASP A 220 11.44 -2.79 -14.36
N ARG A 221 12.04 -2.55 -13.19
CA ARG A 221 11.37 -2.66 -11.87
C ARG A 221 10.08 -1.84 -11.75
N SER A 222 10.05 -0.62 -12.28
CA SER A 222 8.88 0.27 -12.21
C SER A 222 7.73 -0.26 -13.06
N LEU A 223 8.07 -0.78 -14.24
CA LEU A 223 7.14 -1.43 -15.16
C LEU A 223 6.59 -2.73 -14.55
N ALA A 224 7.47 -3.60 -14.04
CA ALA A 224 7.09 -4.85 -13.41
C ALA A 224 6.16 -4.65 -12.20
N SER A 225 6.48 -3.67 -11.34
CA SER A 225 5.64 -3.30 -10.18
C SER A 225 4.26 -2.82 -10.60
N SER A 226 4.17 -1.98 -11.63
CA SER A 226 2.89 -1.47 -12.14
C SER A 226 2.05 -2.56 -12.82
N ILE A 227 2.66 -3.43 -13.63
CA ILE A 227 1.98 -4.59 -14.23
C ILE A 227 1.40 -5.48 -13.13
N ALA A 228 2.21 -5.82 -12.11
CA ALA A 228 1.78 -6.65 -11.01
C ALA A 228 0.60 -6.01 -10.25
N LYS A 229 0.70 -4.73 -9.90
CA LYS A 229 -0.36 -4.05 -9.15
C LYS A 229 -1.65 -3.89 -9.93
N ALA A 230 -1.58 -3.56 -11.22
CA ALA A 230 -2.75 -3.50 -12.09
C ALA A 230 -3.45 -4.86 -12.17
N TYR A 231 -2.70 -5.93 -12.45
CA TYR A 231 -3.25 -7.27 -12.60
C TYR A 231 -3.84 -7.81 -11.30
N VAL A 232 -3.07 -7.78 -10.21
CA VAL A 232 -3.47 -8.35 -8.91
C VAL A 232 -4.66 -7.61 -8.32
N SER A 233 -4.79 -6.30 -8.55
CA SER A 233 -5.96 -5.53 -8.13
C SER A 233 -7.25 -6.04 -8.78
N ASP A 234 -7.25 -6.23 -10.09
CA ASP A 234 -8.42 -6.75 -10.80
C ASP A 234 -8.70 -8.22 -10.46
N ALA A 235 -7.65 -9.05 -10.40
CA ALA A 235 -7.76 -10.46 -10.05
C ALA A 235 -8.36 -10.63 -8.65
N TYR A 236 -7.83 -9.95 -7.64
CA TYR A 236 -8.31 -10.11 -6.27
C TYR A 236 -9.76 -9.62 -6.11
N ARG A 237 -10.11 -8.49 -6.74
CA ARG A 237 -11.49 -7.99 -6.77
C ARG A 237 -12.44 -9.02 -7.39
N LYS A 238 -12.06 -9.63 -8.52
CA LYS A 238 -12.86 -10.66 -9.18
C LYS A 238 -12.99 -11.92 -8.33
N ILE A 239 -11.89 -12.43 -7.80
CA ILE A 239 -11.84 -13.63 -6.95
C ILE A 239 -12.70 -13.44 -5.69
N ALA A 240 -12.60 -12.29 -5.02
CA ALA A 240 -13.41 -11.98 -3.84
C ALA A 240 -14.92 -11.93 -4.15
N GLY A 241 -15.30 -11.30 -5.27
CA GLY A 241 -16.69 -11.29 -5.73
C GLY A 241 -17.22 -12.67 -6.11
N ASP A 242 -16.42 -13.45 -6.82
CA ASP A 242 -16.74 -14.83 -7.19
C ASP A 242 -16.88 -15.73 -5.96
N GLY A 243 -16.01 -15.55 -4.95
CA GLY A 243 -16.09 -16.27 -3.69
C GLY A 243 -17.42 -16.03 -2.97
N ILE A 244 -17.88 -14.77 -2.89
CA ILE A 244 -19.21 -14.45 -2.37
C ILE A 244 -20.30 -15.16 -3.19
N GLN A 245 -20.20 -15.13 -4.53
CA GLN A 245 -21.20 -15.76 -5.39
C GLN A 245 -21.23 -17.30 -5.26
N VAL A 246 -20.10 -17.96 -5.01
CA VAL A 246 -20.03 -19.41 -4.73
C VAL A 246 -20.75 -19.73 -3.42
N HIS A 247 -20.64 -18.87 -2.42
CA HIS A 247 -21.28 -19.07 -1.12
C HIS A 247 -22.77 -18.69 -1.13
N GLY A 248 -23.19 -17.80 -2.04
CA GLY A 248 -24.54 -17.27 -2.10
C GLY A 248 -24.81 -16.34 -0.90
N GLY A 249 -26.03 -16.40 -0.35
CA GLY A 249 -26.45 -15.49 0.71
C GLY A 249 -25.50 -15.45 1.93
N ILE A 250 -25.00 -16.61 2.38
CA ILE A 250 -24.14 -16.67 3.57
C ILE A 250 -22.83 -15.90 3.39
N GLY A 251 -22.30 -15.82 2.17
CA GLY A 251 -21.07 -15.07 1.85
C GLY A 251 -21.19 -13.56 2.05
N PHE A 252 -22.41 -13.04 2.21
CA PHE A 252 -22.71 -11.64 2.48
C PHE A 252 -23.14 -11.37 3.94
N THR A 253 -23.24 -12.41 4.77
CA THR A 253 -23.62 -12.30 6.19
C THR A 253 -22.40 -12.22 7.10
N TRP A 254 -22.59 -11.73 8.33
CA TRP A 254 -21.55 -11.72 9.37
C TRP A 254 -21.18 -13.11 9.89
N GLU A 255 -21.88 -14.16 9.47
CA GLU A 255 -21.58 -15.55 9.85
C GLU A 255 -20.42 -16.15 9.04
N HIS A 256 -19.94 -15.44 8.01
CA HIS A 256 -18.83 -15.90 7.18
C HIS A 256 -17.84 -14.77 6.86
N ASP A 257 -16.55 -15.05 7.01
CA ASP A 257 -15.48 -14.05 6.84
C ASP A 257 -15.27 -13.55 5.39
N LEU A 258 -16.02 -14.03 4.40
CA LEU A 258 -15.77 -13.71 2.99
C LEU A 258 -15.93 -12.23 2.68
N HIS A 259 -16.91 -11.59 3.33
CA HIS A 259 -17.09 -10.16 3.19
C HIS A 259 -15.87 -9.36 3.68
N LEU A 260 -15.07 -9.90 4.61
CA LEU A 260 -13.83 -9.26 5.05
C LEU A 260 -12.79 -9.25 3.92
N TYR A 261 -12.67 -10.35 3.19
CA TYR A 261 -11.77 -10.44 2.03
C TYR A 261 -12.22 -9.55 0.87
N LEU A 262 -13.53 -9.40 0.63
CA LEU A 262 -14.01 -8.42 -0.36
C LEU A 262 -13.68 -6.98 0.06
N LYS A 263 -13.93 -6.62 1.32
CA LYS A 263 -13.60 -5.28 1.84
C LYS A 263 -12.09 -5.02 1.75
N ARG A 264 -11.26 -6.01 2.10
CA ARG A 264 -9.80 -5.96 1.93
C ARG A 264 -9.41 -5.77 0.48
N ALA A 265 -9.97 -6.54 -0.45
CA ALA A 265 -9.68 -6.41 -1.89
C ALA A 265 -9.97 -4.99 -2.39
N LYS A 266 -11.12 -4.42 -2.01
CA LYS A 266 -11.50 -3.04 -2.37
C LYS A 266 -10.61 -1.98 -1.73
N ALA A 267 -10.18 -2.16 -0.49
CA ALA A 267 -9.27 -1.23 0.17
C ALA A 267 -7.85 -1.28 -0.42
N SER A 268 -7.33 -2.47 -0.72
CA SER A 268 -6.01 -2.66 -1.33
C SER A 268 -5.97 -2.20 -2.78
N GLU A 269 -7.09 -2.26 -3.51
CA GLU A 269 -7.19 -1.76 -4.88
C GLU A 269 -6.73 -0.31 -5.00
N VAL A 270 -7.17 0.59 -4.12
CA VAL A 270 -6.83 2.03 -4.16
C VAL A 270 -5.54 2.39 -3.41
N THR A 271 -5.02 1.47 -2.60
CA THR A 271 -3.77 1.70 -1.85
C THR A 271 -2.58 1.58 -2.80
N LEU A 272 -1.64 2.55 -2.73
CA LEU A 272 -0.47 2.66 -3.62
C LEU A 272 -0.80 2.85 -5.10
N GLY A 273 -1.98 3.39 -5.41
CA GLY A 273 -2.44 3.57 -6.79
C GLY A 273 -3.35 2.44 -7.24
N ASP A 274 -4.41 2.81 -7.94
CA ASP A 274 -5.38 1.85 -8.47
C ASP A 274 -4.91 1.22 -9.79
N ALA A 275 -5.68 0.25 -10.27
CA ALA A 275 -5.34 -0.44 -11.50
C ALA A 275 -5.38 0.47 -12.74
N THR A 276 -6.07 1.61 -12.67
CA THR A 276 -6.09 2.61 -13.76
C THR A 276 -4.80 3.40 -13.77
N TYR A 277 -4.39 3.92 -12.61
CA TYR A 277 -3.12 4.62 -12.42
C TYR A 277 -1.93 3.76 -12.88
N HIS A 278 -1.87 2.50 -12.47
CA HIS A 278 -0.77 1.63 -12.90
C HIS A 278 -0.82 1.28 -14.39
N ARG A 279 -1.99 1.22 -15.01
CA ARG A 279 -2.08 1.06 -16.47
C ARG A 279 -1.58 2.28 -17.21
N GLU A 280 -1.82 3.48 -16.67
CA GLU A 280 -1.28 4.72 -17.22
C GLU A 280 0.26 4.71 -17.18
N LEU A 281 0.86 4.29 -16.06
CA LEU A 281 2.32 4.14 -15.96
C LEU A 281 2.86 3.09 -16.95
N VAL A 282 2.12 1.99 -17.17
CA VAL A 282 2.49 0.98 -18.17
C VAL A 282 2.40 1.55 -19.58
N ALA A 283 1.37 2.35 -19.90
CA ALA A 283 1.23 3.00 -21.21
C ALA A 283 2.38 3.98 -21.46
N GLN A 284 2.74 4.80 -20.47
CA GLN A 284 3.89 5.71 -20.54
C GLN A 284 5.20 4.96 -20.77
N ALA A 285 5.41 3.81 -20.12
CA ALA A 285 6.59 2.97 -20.34
C ALA A 285 6.64 2.29 -21.71
N LEU A 286 5.53 2.29 -22.45
CA LEU A 286 5.43 1.82 -23.84
C LEU A 286 5.44 2.98 -24.85
N ASP A 287 5.68 4.21 -24.38
CA ASP A 287 5.64 5.45 -25.18
C ASP A 287 4.27 5.72 -25.85
N LEU A 288 3.16 5.39 -25.16
CA LEU A 288 1.77 5.59 -25.62
C LEU A 288 1.05 6.73 -24.91
#